data_AF-N1TYI3-F1
#
_entry.id   AF-N1TYI3-F1
#
_cell.length_a   1.000
_cell.length_b   1.000
_cell.length_c   1.000
_cell.angle_alpha   90.00
_cell.angle_beta   90.00
_cell.angle_gamma   90.00
#
_symmetry.space_group_name_H-M   'P 1'
#
loop_
_entity.id
_entity.type
_entity.pdbx_description
1 polymer ?
#
loop_
_entity_poly.entity_id
_entity_poly.type
_entity_poly.pdbx_seq_one_letter_code
_entity_poly.pdbx_strand_id
1 'polypeptide(L)' 'MEVEDLSAEHAGHTGNPENKPEGTHMKIVLVSSKFSGKSKVEQHRMVYSILKPWIDRGLHAIVLETREQD' A
#
# COMPACT_ATOMS: atom_id res chain seq x y z
N MET A 1 -6.19 -11.59 0.25
CA MET A 1 -5.28 -10.42 0.22
C MET A 1 -4.61 -10.43 -1.12
N GLU A 2 -4.64 -9.31 -1.81
CA GLU A 2 -4.01 -9.13 -3.12
C GLU A 2 -2.98 -8.01 -3.02
N VAL A 3 -1.84 -8.21 -3.67
CA VAL A 3 -0.76 -7.23 -3.76
C VAL A 3 -0.27 -7.21 -5.19
N GLU A 4 -0.19 -6.02 -5.77
CA GLU A 4 0.25 -5.77 -7.12
C GLU A 4 1.32 -4.69 -7.12
N ASP A 5 2.43 -4.95 -7.81
CA ASP A 5 3.52 -3.99 -8.00
C ASP A 5 3.26 -3.16 -9.26
N LEU A 6 3.02 -1.86 -9.07
CA LEU A 6 2.77 -0.89 -10.14
C LEU A 6 4.00 -0.03 -10.44
N SER A 7 5.17 -0.38 -9.91
CA SER A 7 6.40 0.41 -10.05
C SER A 7 6.83 0.57 -11.50
N ALA A 8 6.62 -0.46 -12.33
CA ALA A 8 6.95 -0.42 -13.76
C ALA A 8 6.12 0.63 -14.53
N GLU A 9 4.86 0.86 -14.13
CA GLU A 9 3.97 1.87 -14.73
C GLU A 9 4.41 3.31 -14.39
N HIS A 10 5.28 3.45 -13.39
CA HIS A 10 5.76 4.73 -12.87
C HIS A 10 7.29 4.89 -12.94
N ALA A 11 7.98 4.02 -13.69
CA ALA A 11 9.40 4.17 -13.97
C ALA A 11 9.64 5.47 -14.78
N GLY A 12 10.47 6.40 -14.26
CA GLY A 12 10.81 7.66 -14.94
C GLY A 12 10.01 8.91 -14.51
N HIS A 13 9.06 8.81 -13.58
CA HIS A 13 8.30 9.97 -13.06
C HIS A 13 8.90 10.51 -11.75
N THR A 14 8.58 11.76 -11.38
CA THR A 14 9.10 12.42 -10.15
C THR A 14 8.79 11.64 -8.85
N GLY A 15 7.74 10.81 -8.85
CA GLY A 15 7.40 9.91 -7.73
C GLY A 15 8.26 8.63 -7.65
N ASN A 16 9.15 8.38 -8.61
CA ASN A 16 10.15 7.32 -8.55
C ASN A 16 11.55 7.92 -8.74
N PRO A 17 12.05 8.72 -7.78
CA PRO A 17 13.29 9.47 -7.93
C PRO A 17 14.53 8.57 -8.13
N GLU A 18 14.44 7.29 -7.75
CA GLU A 18 15.52 6.31 -7.89
C GLU A 18 15.41 5.48 -9.19
N ASN A 19 14.39 5.72 -10.03
CA ASN A 19 14.10 4.93 -11.24
C ASN A 19 14.09 3.40 -10.98
N LYS A 20 13.66 2.99 -9.79
CA LYS A 20 13.58 1.58 -9.43
C LYS A 20 12.42 0.93 -10.18
N PRO A 21 12.64 -0.17 -10.91
CA PRO A 21 11.59 -0.81 -11.71
C PRO A 21 10.56 -1.56 -10.87
N GLU A 22 10.85 -1.79 -9.57
CA GLU A 22 10.04 -2.58 -8.65
C GLU A 22 10.09 -2.01 -7.22
N GLY A 23 9.13 -2.38 -6.38
CA GLY A 23 9.17 -2.11 -4.93
C GLY A 23 8.89 -0.66 -4.50
N THR A 24 8.48 0.22 -5.41
CA THR A 24 8.23 1.64 -5.12
C THR A 24 6.76 2.02 -5.09
N HIS A 25 5.91 1.38 -5.89
CA HIS A 25 4.48 1.68 -5.98
C HIS A 25 3.66 0.40 -5.85
N MET A 26 2.84 0.29 -4.80
CA MET A 26 2.07 -0.92 -4.52
C MET A 26 0.58 -0.65 -4.54
N LYS A 27 -0.21 -1.56 -5.11
CA LYS A 27 -1.63 -1.68 -4.82
C LYS A 27 -1.86 -2.84 -3.86
N ILE A 28 -2.60 -2.59 -2.79
CA ILE A 28 -2.88 -3.57 -1.75
C ILE A 28 -4.39 -3.62 -1.52
N VAL A 29 -4.98 -4.80 -1.68
CA VAL A 29 -6.37 -5.07 -1.34
C VAL A 29 -6.43 -6.03 -0.15
N LEU A 30 -7.01 -5.55 0.94
CA LEU A 30 -7.11 -6.26 2.22
C LEU A 30 -8.57 -6.41 2.64
N VAL A 31 -9.01 -7.66 2.76
CA VAL A 31 -10.29 -8.03 3.36
C VAL A 31 -9.99 -8.67 4.72
N SER A 32 -10.58 -8.16 5.80
CA SER A 32 -10.35 -8.71 7.14
C SER A 32 -11.49 -8.42 8.12
N SER A 33 -11.84 -9.40 8.93
CA SER A 33 -12.72 -9.22 10.09
C SER A 33 -12.16 -8.25 11.15
N LYS A 34 -10.84 -8.01 11.17
CA LYS A 34 -10.21 -7.02 12.07
C LYS A 34 -10.62 -5.57 11.78
N PHE A 35 -11.27 -5.33 10.64
CA PHE A 35 -11.81 -4.03 10.26
C PHE A 35 -13.23 -3.78 10.77
N SER A 36 -13.83 -4.73 11.48
CA SER A 36 -15.18 -4.60 12.02
C SER A 36 -15.33 -3.37 12.91
N GLY A 37 -16.34 -2.56 12.63
CA GLY A 37 -16.62 -1.33 13.35
C GLY A 37 -15.55 -0.22 13.20
N LYS A 38 -14.60 -0.36 12.26
CA LYS A 38 -13.56 0.64 11.99
C LYS A 38 -13.90 1.48 10.77
N SER A 39 -13.70 2.79 10.88
CA SER A 39 -13.73 3.70 9.72
C SER A 39 -12.62 3.37 8.72
N LYS A 40 -12.77 3.76 7.45
CA LYS A 40 -11.71 3.60 6.44
C LYS A 40 -10.37 4.19 6.88
N VAL A 41 -10.38 5.33 7.56
CA VAL A 41 -9.17 5.96 8.07
C VAL A 41 -8.49 5.10 9.13
N GLU A 42 -9.25 4.51 10.07
CA GLU A 42 -8.69 3.58 11.06
C GLU A 42 -8.13 2.32 10.40
N GLN A 43 -8.85 1.73 9.45
CA GLN A 43 -8.39 0.57 8.68
C GLN A 43 -7.07 0.89 7.98
N HIS A 44 -6.99 2.06 7.32
CA HIS A 44 -5.77 2.50 6.65
C HIS A 44 -4.63 2.71 7.64
N ARG A 45 -4.86 3.37 8.78
CA ARG A 45 -3.84 3.56 9.82
C ARG A 45 -3.28 2.24 10.36
N MET A 46 -4.14 1.22 10.52
CA MET A 46 -3.71 -0.12 10.92
C MET A 46 -2.80 -0.77 9.87
N VAL A 47 -3.08 -0.57 8.59
CA VAL A 47 -2.23 -1.11 7.51
C VAL A 47 -0.93 -0.30 7.41
N TYR A 48 -0.99 1.03 7.44
CA TYR A 48 0.18 1.89 7.38
C TYR A 48 1.17 1.64 8.52
N SER A 49 0.71 1.31 9.73
CA SER A 49 1.61 0.99 10.85
C SER A 49 2.44 -0.26 10.57
N ILE A 50 1.90 -1.23 9.83
CA ILE A 50 2.59 -2.45 9.39
C ILE A 50 3.53 -2.15 8.23
N LEU A 51 3.14 -1.25 7.32
CA LEU A 51 3.91 -0.91 6.13
C LEU A 51 5.07 0.06 6.41
N LYS A 52 5.11 0.71 7.58
CA LYS A 52 6.14 1.68 7.94
C LYS A 52 7.59 1.22 7.67
N PRO A 53 8.02 0.00 8.06
CA PRO A 53 9.38 -0.45 7.78
C PRO A 53 9.71 -0.58 6.29
N TRP A 54 8.70 -0.76 5.43
CA TRP A 54 8.85 -0.84 3.98
C TRP A 54 8.91 0.55 3.34
N ILE A 55 8.12 1.49 3.87
CA ILE A 55 8.19 2.91 3.51
C ILE A 55 9.59 3.45 3.83
N ASP A 56 10.10 3.13 5.02
CA ASP A 56 11.46 3.49 5.44
C ASP A 56 12.56 2.87 4.53
N ARG A 57 12.23 1.85 3.72
CA ARG A 57 13.14 1.18 2.77
C ARG A 57 12.93 1.57 1.30
N GLY A 58 12.03 2.52 1.02
CA GLY A 58 11.83 3.06 -0.34
C GLY A 58 10.50 2.72 -1.01
N LEU A 59 9.55 2.10 -0.30
CA LEU A 59 8.16 2.07 -0.76
C LEU A 59 7.60 3.51 -0.76
N HIS A 60 7.30 4.03 -1.94
CA HIS A 60 6.98 5.44 -2.14
C HIS A 60 5.48 5.73 -2.15
N ALA A 61 4.70 4.95 -2.90
CA ALA A 61 3.26 5.16 -3.03
C ALA A 61 2.47 3.86 -2.84
N ILE A 62 1.28 3.99 -2.24
CA ILE A 62 0.43 2.86 -1.91
C ILE A 62 -1.02 3.20 -2.28
N VAL A 63 -1.60 2.44 -3.20
CA VAL A 63 -3.04 2.38 -3.40
C VAL A 63 -3.59 1.34 -2.44
N LEU A 64 -4.33 1.78 -1.43
CA LEU A 64 -4.84 0.90 -0.38
C LEU A 64 -6.36 0.79 -0.46
N GLU A 65 -6.84 -0.44 -0.66
CA GLU A 65 -8.24 -0.81 -0.52
C GLU A 65 -8.40 -1.74 0.69
N THR A 66 -9.24 -1.34 1.64
CA THR A 66 -9.57 -2.13 2.83
C THR A 66 -11.06 -2.44 2.83
N ARG A 67 -11.49 -3.63 3.25
CA ARG A 67 -12.92 -3.99 3.38
C ARG A 67 -13.10 -4.96 4.56
N GLU A 68 -14.16 -4.79 5.34
CA GLU A 68 -14.55 -5.81 6.32
C GLU A 68 -14.91 -7.10 5.58
N GLN A 69 -14.64 -8.25 6.20
CA GLN A 69 -15.05 -9.53 5.65
C GLN A 69 -16.57 -9.68 5.85
N ASP A 70 -17.29 -9.99 4.78
CA ASP A 70 -18.73 -10.26 4.80
C ASP A 70 -19.09 -11.43 5.74
#